data_AF-A0A090XCY1-F1
#
_entry.id   AF-A0A090XCY1-F1
#
_cell.length_a   1.000
_cell.length_b   1.000
_cell.length_c   1.000
_cell.angle_alpha   90.00
_cell.angle_beta   90.00
_cell.angle_gamma   90.00
#
_symmetry.space_group_name_H-M   'P 1'
#
loop_
_entity.id
_entity.type
_entity.pdbx_description
1 polymer ?
#
loop_
_entity_poly.entity_id
_entity_poly.type
_entity_poly.pdbx_seq_one_letter_code
_entity_poly.pdbx_strand_id
1 'polypeptide(L)'
;GGDDAGSDGDPRCTEKVCPGGHGAEVPADGPGRVSVRSSRVGTPRELRVPIQQSHSLLRWNFHVQRGDLAFDLRYLPPKDDEKPEASEVPLTKTQRLTGQQEGSLHCDKPGTYVLRFDNSFSWLTSKNLTYTVEVQPPDETP
;
A
#
# COMPACT_ATOMS: atom_id res chain seq x y z
N GLY A 1 -1.36 -33.40 35.95
CA GLY A 1 -0.83 -32.02 36.06
C GLY A 1 0.46 -32.05 35.32
N GLY A 2 0.47 -31.48 34.12
CA GLY A 2 1.65 -31.44 33.25
C GLY A 2 2.52 -30.25 33.65
N ASP A 3 3.80 -30.53 33.76
CA ASP A 3 4.90 -29.65 34.14
C ASP A 3 5.72 -29.28 32.89
N ASP A 4 6.08 -28.00 32.84
CA ASP A 4 7.05 -27.27 32.03
C ASP A 4 7.52 -27.76 30.64
N ALA A 5 7.20 -26.94 29.65
CA ALA A 5 7.72 -27.02 28.28
C ALA A 5 9.11 -26.37 28.20
N GLY A 6 10.12 -27.18 27.90
CA GLY A 6 11.40 -26.70 27.37
C GLY A 6 11.20 -26.12 25.96
N SER A 7 11.90 -25.03 25.65
CA SER A 7 12.02 -24.54 24.28
C SER A 7 13.42 -23.96 24.08
N ASP A 8 14.27 -24.91 23.69
CA ASP A 8 15.36 -24.81 22.72
C ASP A 8 15.54 -23.47 22.00
N GLY A 9 16.77 -22.97 22.06
CA GLY A 9 17.20 -21.76 21.37
C GLY A 9 17.57 -22.04 19.92
N ASP A 10 16.93 -21.31 19.01
CA ASP A 10 17.49 -21.02 17.69
C ASP A 10 17.40 -19.51 17.38
N PRO A 11 18.53 -18.81 17.16
CA PRO A 11 18.54 -17.37 16.93
C PRO A 11 18.55 -16.95 15.44
N ARG A 12 18.15 -17.78 14.46
CA ARG A 12 18.24 -17.39 13.03
C ARG A 12 17.11 -17.92 12.16
N CYS A 13 15.96 -17.23 12.17
CA CYS A 13 14.94 -17.41 11.15
C CYS A 13 15.29 -16.69 9.83
N THR A 14 16.34 -17.15 9.14
CA THR A 14 16.64 -16.81 7.73
C THR A 14 16.17 -17.93 6.81
N GLU A 15 14.86 -18.16 6.72
CA GLU A 15 14.20 -18.68 5.52
C GLU A 15 12.72 -18.94 5.82
N LYS A 16 11.86 -18.03 5.34
CA LYS A 16 10.50 -18.44 5.01
C LYS A 16 10.06 -17.70 3.76
N VAL A 17 10.61 -18.16 2.63
CA VAL A 17 9.92 -18.01 1.36
C VAL A 17 8.64 -18.83 1.49
N CYS A 18 7.50 -18.14 1.59
CA CYS A 18 6.19 -18.74 1.43
C CYS A 18 5.85 -18.72 -0.07
N PRO A 19 5.74 -19.87 -0.76
CA PRO A 19 5.09 -19.93 -2.06
C PRO A 19 3.58 -20.05 -1.80
N GLY A 20 2.89 -18.92 -1.75
CA GLY A 20 1.44 -18.93 -1.52
C GLY A 20 0.89 -17.53 -1.42
N GLY A 21 0.05 -17.16 -2.38
CA GLY A 21 -0.67 -15.90 -2.36
C GLY A 21 -1.53 -15.77 -1.11
N HIS A 22 -1.29 -14.72 -0.35
CA HIS A 22 -2.29 -13.91 0.32
C HIS A 22 -1.62 -12.57 0.60
N GLY A 23 -2.17 -11.50 0.05
CA GLY A 23 -1.80 -10.16 0.47
C GLY A 23 -2.20 -10.04 1.94
N ALA A 24 -1.23 -10.07 2.85
CA ALA A 24 -1.49 -9.72 4.23
C ALA A 24 -2.03 -8.29 4.26
N GLU A 25 -3.35 -8.18 4.41
CA GLU A 25 -4.06 -7.00 4.86
C GLU A 25 -3.62 -6.79 6.31
N VAL A 26 -2.86 -5.72 6.55
CA VAL A 26 -2.44 -5.35 7.90
C VAL A 26 -3.64 -4.65 8.56
N PRO A 27 -4.05 -5.03 9.78
CA PRO A 27 -5.16 -4.38 10.48
C PRO A 27 -4.86 -2.89 10.70
N ALA A 28 -5.84 -2.07 10.35
CA ALA A 28 -5.78 -0.61 10.44
C ALA A 28 -6.38 -0.16 11.77
N ASP A 29 -5.55 0.18 12.76
CA ASP A 29 -6.04 0.76 14.01
C ASP A 29 -5.06 1.84 14.51
N GLY A 30 -5.42 3.11 14.30
CA GLY A 30 -4.71 4.27 14.86
C GLY A 30 -4.59 5.50 13.93
N PRO A 31 -4.66 6.73 14.46
CA PRO A 31 -4.41 7.97 13.70
C PRO A 31 -2.94 8.04 13.27
N GLY A 32 -2.67 8.54 12.04
CA GLY A 32 -1.31 8.59 11.49
C GLY A 32 -0.84 7.25 10.91
N ARG A 33 -1.67 6.63 10.06
CA ARG A 33 -1.37 5.30 9.49
C ARG A 33 -0.14 5.36 8.59
N VAL A 34 1.02 4.97 9.11
CA VAL A 34 2.28 4.84 8.35
C VAL A 34 2.50 3.39 7.94
N SER A 35 2.40 3.09 6.65
CA SER A 35 2.69 1.76 6.10
C SER A 35 4.04 1.77 5.39
N VAL A 36 5.07 1.16 6.00
CA VAL A 36 6.40 0.98 5.37
C VAL A 36 6.52 -0.43 4.81
N ARG A 37 6.86 -0.55 3.52
CA ARG A 37 7.07 -1.87 2.90
C ARG A 37 8.18 -1.82 1.87
N SER A 38 9.05 -2.82 1.91
CA SER A 38 9.98 -3.15 0.83
C SER A 38 9.45 -4.36 0.06
N SER A 39 9.39 -4.27 -1.27
CA SER A 39 8.88 -5.37 -2.10
C SER A 39 9.63 -5.50 -3.41
N ARG A 40 9.73 -6.75 -3.91
CA ARG A 40 10.14 -7.04 -5.29
C ARG A 40 8.91 -7.00 -6.18
N VAL A 41 8.79 -5.97 -7.01
CA VAL A 41 7.67 -5.83 -7.95
C VAL A 41 8.01 -6.58 -9.23
N GLY A 42 7.59 -7.85 -9.32
CA GLY A 42 7.60 -8.64 -10.56
C GLY A 42 6.26 -8.60 -11.30
N THR A 43 5.18 -8.30 -10.59
CA THR A 43 3.81 -8.14 -11.09
C THR A 43 3.23 -6.83 -10.57
N PRO A 44 2.16 -6.30 -11.19
CA PRO A 44 1.49 -5.10 -10.70
C PRO A 44 1.05 -5.27 -9.25
N ARG A 45 1.27 -4.22 -8.45
CA ARG A 45 0.96 -4.21 -7.02
C ARG A 45 0.05 -3.05 -6.69
N GLU A 46 -0.97 -3.32 -5.89
CA GLU A 46 -1.91 -2.32 -5.40
C GLU A 46 -1.79 -2.22 -3.89
N LEU A 47 -1.73 -0.99 -3.39
CA LEU A 47 -1.85 -0.66 -1.99
C LEU A 47 -3.18 0.05 -1.78
N ARG A 48 -4.06 -0.59 -1.01
CA ARG A 48 -5.39 -0.08 -0.68
C ARG A 48 -5.35 0.66 0.64
N VAL A 49 -5.81 1.90 0.62
CA VAL A 49 -5.69 2.86 1.72
C VAL A 49 -7.11 3.31 2.08
N PRO A 50 -7.77 2.66 3.04
CA PRO A 50 -9.13 3.04 3.44
C PRO A 50 -9.09 4.36 4.22
N ILE A 51 -9.87 5.34 3.78
CA ILE A 51 -10.02 6.67 4.37
C ILE A 51 -11.45 6.81 4.87
N GLN A 52 -11.62 7.07 6.15
CA GLN A 52 -12.94 7.19 6.79
C GLN A 52 -13.43 8.64 6.85
N GLN A 53 -12.53 9.60 6.97
CA GLN A 53 -12.87 11.01 7.11
C GLN A 53 -12.57 11.77 5.81
N SER A 54 -13.56 12.48 5.29
CA SER A 54 -13.35 13.45 4.20
C SER A 54 -12.31 14.49 4.59
N HIS A 55 -11.64 15.06 3.61
CA HIS A 55 -10.59 16.07 3.77
C HIS A 55 -9.33 15.58 4.50
N SER A 56 -9.18 14.26 4.69
CA SER A 56 -7.90 13.68 5.13
C SER A 56 -6.82 13.93 4.08
N LEU A 57 -5.57 14.05 4.52
CA LEU A 57 -4.41 14.15 3.64
C LEU A 57 -3.71 12.78 3.54
N LEU A 58 -3.68 12.23 2.33
CA LEU A 58 -2.92 11.05 1.98
C LEU A 58 -1.53 11.47 1.47
N ARG A 59 -0.46 10.96 2.07
CA ARG A 59 0.92 11.21 1.64
C ARG A 59 1.62 9.91 1.29
N TRP A 60 2.48 9.94 0.27
CA TRP A 60 3.32 8.81 -0.08
C TRP A 60 4.75 9.24 -0.37
N ASN A 61 5.67 8.35 -0.07
CA ASN A 61 7.06 8.41 -0.49
C ASN A 61 7.46 7.01 -0.94
N PHE A 62 8.08 6.89 -2.12
CA PHE A 62 8.64 5.62 -2.57
C PHE A 62 9.94 5.80 -3.33
N HIS A 63 10.78 4.77 -3.29
CA HIS A 63 12.04 4.74 -3.99
C HIS A 63 12.14 3.51 -4.88
N VAL A 64 12.34 3.74 -6.19
CA VAL A 64 12.59 2.71 -7.20
C VAL A 64 14.10 2.56 -7.36
N GLN A 65 14.66 1.44 -6.88
CA GLN A 65 16.11 1.27 -6.81
C GLN A 65 16.81 1.22 -8.19
N ARG A 66 16.16 0.66 -9.22
CA ARG A 66 16.64 0.65 -10.62
C ARG A 66 15.48 0.57 -11.61
N GLY A 67 15.61 1.29 -12.73
CA GLY A 67 14.62 1.33 -13.81
C GLY A 67 13.39 2.20 -13.49
N ASP A 68 12.41 2.19 -14.39
CA ASP A 68 11.15 2.96 -14.30
C ASP A 68 9.97 2.11 -13.82
N LEU A 69 9.12 2.64 -12.95
CA LEU A 69 7.90 1.99 -12.52
C LEU A 69 6.70 2.81 -12.97
N ALA A 70 5.67 2.16 -13.49
CA ALA A 70 4.40 2.84 -13.73
C ALA A 70 3.66 3.03 -12.40
N PHE A 71 3.16 4.24 -12.19
CA PHE A 71 2.43 4.63 -10.99
C PHE A 71 1.17 5.40 -11.36
N ASP A 72 0.05 5.02 -10.78
CA ASP A 72 -1.20 5.78 -10.78
C ASP A 72 -1.90 5.69 -9.42
N LEU A 73 -2.79 6.66 -9.21
CA LEU A 73 -3.65 6.75 -8.04
C LEU A 73 -5.10 6.65 -8.49
N ARG A 74 -5.88 5.86 -7.75
CA ARG A 74 -7.29 5.60 -8.06
C ARG A 74 -8.15 5.69 -6.80
N TYR A 75 -9.43 5.92 -7.01
CA TYR A 75 -10.44 5.94 -5.96
C TYR A 75 -11.44 4.82 -6.20
N LEU A 76 -11.61 3.98 -5.19
CA LEU A 76 -12.67 2.99 -5.12
C LEU A 76 -13.71 3.49 -4.10
N PRO A 77 -14.91 3.90 -4.55
CA PRO A 77 -15.96 4.30 -3.64
C PRO A 77 -16.33 3.15 -2.69
N PRO A 78 -16.81 3.45 -1.47
CA PRO A 78 -17.31 2.42 -0.58
C PRO A 78 -18.43 1.65 -1.28
N LYS A 79 -18.50 0.34 -1.02
CA LYS A 79 -19.61 -0.48 -1.50
C LYS A 79 -20.88 0.05 -0.85
N ASP A 80 -21.84 0.41 -1.69
CA ASP A 80 -23.16 0.83 -1.27
C ASP A 80 -24.16 -0.21 -1.78
N ASP A 81 -25.07 -0.65 -0.91
CA ASP A 81 -26.10 -1.65 -1.25
C ASP A 81 -27.01 -1.18 -2.40
N GLU A 82 -27.16 0.14 -2.62
CA GLU A 82 -27.93 0.68 -3.74
C GLU A 82 -27.14 0.76 -5.06
N LYS A 83 -25.80 0.69 -5.01
CA LYS A 83 -24.93 0.78 -6.20
C LYS A 83 -23.84 -0.31 -6.21
N PRO A 84 -24.19 -1.55 -6.59
CA PRO A 84 -23.28 -2.69 -6.54
C PRO A 84 -22.09 -2.58 -7.52
N GLU A 85 -22.17 -1.74 -8.55
CA GLU A 85 -21.13 -1.53 -9.57
C GLU A 85 -20.24 -0.31 -9.27
N ALA A 86 -19.71 -0.23 -8.05
CA ALA A 86 -18.66 0.71 -7.69
C ALA A 86 -17.36 0.36 -8.47
N SER A 87 -17.17 1.00 -9.63
CA SER A 87 -15.94 0.88 -10.42
C SER A 87 -14.85 1.81 -9.90
N GLU A 88 -13.59 1.37 -9.98
CA GLU A 88 -12.42 2.22 -9.70
C GLU A 88 -12.37 3.42 -10.66
N VAL A 89 -12.14 4.60 -10.09
CA VAL A 89 -12.01 5.86 -10.83
C VAL A 89 -10.54 6.31 -10.80
N PRO A 90 -9.89 6.57 -11.95
CA PRO A 90 -8.54 7.09 -11.97
C PRO A 90 -8.51 8.55 -11.47
N LEU A 91 -7.68 8.82 -10.46
CA LEU A 91 -7.43 10.16 -9.93
C LEU A 91 -6.22 10.83 -10.61
N THR A 92 -5.26 10.03 -11.05
CA THR A 92 -4.10 10.49 -11.81
C THR A 92 -3.91 9.66 -13.06
N LYS A 93 -3.22 10.22 -14.06
CA LYS A 93 -2.76 9.46 -15.22
C LYS A 93 -1.61 8.56 -14.79
N THR A 94 -1.49 7.39 -15.41
CA THR A 94 -0.34 6.50 -15.21
C THR A 94 0.94 7.18 -15.70
N GLN A 95 1.92 7.27 -14.82
CA GLN A 95 3.21 7.90 -15.07
C GLN A 95 4.34 6.91 -14.86
N ARG A 96 5.39 6.99 -15.67
CA ARG A 96 6.63 6.22 -15.46
C ARG A 96 7.58 7.03 -14.62
N LEU A 97 7.97 6.49 -13.48
CA LEU A 97 8.76 7.19 -12.47
C LEU A 97 10.00 6.38 -12.10
N THR A 98 11.11 7.08 -11.82
CA THR A 98 12.41 6.49 -11.45
C THR A 98 12.92 7.13 -10.17
N GLY A 99 13.76 6.44 -9.39
CA GLY A 99 14.38 7.01 -8.20
C GLY A 99 13.37 7.30 -7.08
N GLN A 100 13.62 8.36 -6.30
CA GLN A 100 12.76 8.76 -5.19
C GLN A 100 11.59 9.60 -5.70
N GLN A 101 10.40 9.32 -5.17
CA GLN A 101 9.15 9.96 -5.54
C GLN A 101 8.35 10.24 -4.28
N GLU A 102 7.83 11.45 -4.17
CA GLU A 102 6.95 11.86 -3.09
C GLU A 102 5.71 12.53 -3.65
N GLY A 103 4.62 12.47 -2.91
CA GLY A 103 3.40 13.18 -3.28
C GLY A 103 2.34 13.11 -2.20
N SER A 104 1.28 13.89 -2.40
CA SER A 104 0.13 13.89 -1.52
C SER A 104 -1.16 14.16 -2.29
N LEU A 105 -2.28 13.79 -1.67
CA LEU A 105 -3.63 14.00 -2.17
C LEU A 105 -4.56 14.37 -1.01
N HIS A 106 -5.35 15.42 -1.17
CA HIS A 106 -6.50 15.68 -0.30
C HIS A 106 -7.64 14.74 -0.68
N CYS A 107 -8.05 13.91 0.27
CA CYS A 107 -9.10 12.92 0.09
C CYS A 107 -10.47 13.58 0.30
N ASP A 108 -11.05 14.19 -0.74
CA ASP A 108 -12.35 14.89 -0.64
C ASP A 108 -13.51 13.99 -0.16
N LYS A 109 -13.39 12.67 -0.37
CA LYS A 109 -14.44 11.69 -0.05
C LYS A 109 -13.89 10.51 0.73
N PRO A 110 -14.70 9.91 1.63
CA PRO A 110 -14.37 8.65 2.27
C PRO A 110 -14.44 7.51 1.23
N GLY A 111 -13.67 6.46 1.44
CA GLY A 111 -13.55 5.34 0.51
C GLY A 111 -12.12 4.79 0.51
N THR A 112 -11.78 4.00 -0.51
CA THR A 112 -10.46 3.39 -0.61
C THR A 112 -9.66 4.07 -1.71
N TYR A 113 -8.50 4.62 -1.35
CA TYR A 113 -7.54 5.16 -2.31
C TYR A 113 -6.53 4.07 -2.64
N VAL A 114 -6.30 3.84 -3.93
CA VAL A 114 -5.47 2.74 -4.43
C VAL A 114 -4.22 3.33 -5.08
N LEU A 115 -3.06 3.10 -4.47
CA LEU A 115 -1.76 3.37 -5.07
C LEU A 115 -1.35 2.12 -5.84
N ARG A 116 -1.25 2.23 -7.17
CA ARG A 116 -0.87 1.13 -8.03
C ARG A 116 0.55 1.33 -8.56
N PHE A 117 1.36 0.30 -8.38
CA PHE A 117 2.76 0.20 -8.77
C PHE A 117 2.91 -0.93 -9.79
N ASP A 118 3.14 -0.58 -11.05
CA ASP A 118 3.12 -1.52 -12.17
C ASP A 118 4.51 -1.63 -12.81
N ASN A 119 5.05 -2.85 -12.86
CA ASN A 119 6.35 -3.16 -13.48
C ASN A 119 6.21 -3.94 -14.80
N SER A 120 5.04 -3.89 -15.45
CA SER A 120 4.76 -4.72 -16.65
C SER A 120 5.64 -4.39 -17.86
N PHE A 121 6.47 -3.34 -17.78
CA PHE A 121 7.39 -2.91 -18.83
C PHE A 121 8.82 -3.48 -18.71
N SER A 122 9.18 -4.12 -17.59
CA SER A 122 10.50 -4.71 -17.38
C SER A 122 10.40 -6.22 -17.27
N TRP A 123 10.24 -6.88 -18.41
CA TRP A 123 10.02 -8.33 -18.53
C TRP A 123 11.18 -9.19 -17.96
N LEU A 124 12.35 -8.60 -17.75
CA LEU A 124 13.56 -9.35 -17.39
C LEU A 124 13.98 -9.22 -15.92
N THR A 125 13.46 -8.25 -15.15
CA THR A 125 13.94 -7.99 -13.78
C THR A 125 12.88 -7.43 -12.83
N SER A 126 12.70 -8.09 -11.68
CA SER A 126 11.93 -7.54 -10.55
C SER A 126 12.61 -6.30 -9.98
N LYS A 127 11.83 -5.29 -9.60
CA LYS A 127 12.35 -4.04 -9.01
C LYS A 127 12.16 -4.03 -7.50
N ASN A 128 13.18 -3.62 -6.77
CA ASN A 128 13.04 -3.33 -5.34
C ASN A 128 12.38 -1.96 -5.18
N LEU A 129 11.16 -1.96 -4.66
CA LEU A 129 10.38 -0.79 -4.31
C LEU A 129 10.28 -0.72 -2.79
N THR A 130 10.77 0.36 -2.21
CA THR A 130 10.48 0.73 -0.82
C THR A 130 9.48 1.85 -0.83
N TYR A 131 8.39 1.75 -0.07
CA TYR A 131 7.40 2.81 0.04
C TYR A 131 6.94 3.02 1.48
N THR A 132 6.50 4.24 1.73
CA THR A 132 5.87 4.72 2.95
C THR A 132 4.60 5.47 2.56
N VAL A 133 3.49 5.16 3.22
CA VAL A 133 2.23 5.88 3.04
C VAL A 133 1.72 6.33 4.39
N GLU A 134 1.29 7.60 4.49
CA GLU A 134 0.76 8.23 5.69
C GLU A 134 -0.65 8.77 5.42
N VAL A 135 -1.53 8.67 6.42
CA VAL A 135 -2.84 9.32 6.40
C VAL A 135 -2.95 10.23 7.61
N GLN A 136 -3.13 11.53 7.33
CA GLN A 136 -3.43 12.54 8.32
C GLN A 136 -4.94 12.89 8.25
N PRO A 137 -5.71 12.72 9.34
CA PRO A 137 -7.10 13.17 9.37
C PRO A 137 -7.19 14.70 9.23
N PRO A 138 -8.35 15.26 8.82
CA PRO A 138 -8.56 16.71 8.88
C PRO A 138 -8.32 17.24 10.29
N ASP A 139 -7.70 18.41 10.38
CA ASP A 139 -7.58 19.13 11.65
C ASP A 139 -8.99 19.53 12.10
N GLU A 140 -9.42 19.06 13.26
CA GLU A 140 -10.65 19.55 13.88
C GLU A 140 -10.37 20.97 14.37
N THR A 141 -10.45 21.97 13.48
CA THR A 141 -10.51 23.36 13.94
C THR A 141 -11.83 23.57 14.67
N PRO A 142 -11.81 23.90 15.98
CA PRO A 142 -13.02 24.08 16.80
C PRO A 142 -13.85 25.32 16.41
#